data_AF-A0A0J6XHY7-F1
#
_entry.id   AF-A0A0J6XHY7-F1
#
_cell.length_a   1.000
_cell.length_b   1.000
_cell.length_c   1.000
_cell.angle_alpha   90.00
_cell.angle_beta   90.00
_cell.angle_gamma   90.00
#
_symmetry.space_group_name_H-M   'P 1'
#
loop_
_entity.id
_entity.type
_entity.pdbx_description
1 polymer ?
#
loop_
_entity_poly.entity_id
_entity_poly.type
_entity_poly.pdbx_seq_one_letter_code
_entity_poly.pdbx_strand_id
1 'polypeptide(L)'
;MTSLVEHLVPEELWVLFRRVVPPTEVKRPQGGGRRRAGDREALAAIIFVATSGCTWRQLPPTFGPAWPTVYRRFAQWSRDRVWARLYRVVLDELGARGELDWSRCAIDSVSVRAAKGGH
;
A
#
# COMPACT_ATOMS: atom_id res chain seq x y z
N MET A 1 8.74 -2.44 -20.54
CA MET A 1 7.86 -1.35 -20.08
C MET A 1 7.42 -1.70 -18.68
N THR A 2 8.00 -1.06 -17.66
CA THR A 2 7.68 -1.32 -16.24
C THR A 2 6.22 -0.95 -15.97
N SER A 3 5.47 -1.83 -15.32
CA SER A 3 4.07 -1.55 -14.97
C SER A 3 4.00 -0.39 -13.96
N LEU A 4 2.96 0.44 -14.02
CA LEU A 4 2.73 1.51 -13.04
C LEU A 4 2.75 0.97 -11.60
N VAL A 5 2.27 -0.27 -11.40
CA VAL A 5 2.31 -0.97 -10.11
C VAL A 5 3.74 -1.23 -9.65
N GLU A 6 4.63 -1.65 -10.55
CA GLU A 6 6.04 -1.94 -10.23
C GLU A 6 6.85 -0.67 -9.98
N HIS A 7 6.52 0.41 -10.69
CA HIS A 7 7.12 1.72 -10.43
C HIS A 7 6.71 2.27 -9.07
N LEU A 8 5.42 2.16 -8.72
CA LEU A 8 4.92 2.65 -7.43
C LEU A 8 5.25 1.73 -6.25
N VAL A 9 5.41 0.44 -6.52
CA VAL A 9 5.81 -0.56 -5.54
C VAL A 9 6.95 -1.39 -6.13
N PRO A 10 8.19 -0.87 -6.06
CA PRO A 10 9.39 -1.64 -6.39
C PRO A 10 9.48 -2.93 -5.56
N GLU A 11 10.24 -3.91 -6.03
CA GLU A 11 10.33 -5.21 -5.36
C GLU A 11 10.87 -5.08 -3.93
N GLU A 12 11.80 -4.16 -3.70
CA GLU A 12 12.38 -3.87 -2.39
C GLU A 12 11.32 -3.37 -1.42
N LEU A 13 10.51 -2.39 -1.84
CA LEU A 13 9.39 -1.89 -1.04
C LEU A 13 8.35 -2.99 -0.81
N TRP A 14 8.09 -3.82 -1.82
CA TRP A 14 7.17 -4.94 -1.72
C TRP A 14 7.62 -5.97 -0.68
N VAL A 15 8.91 -6.31 -0.67
CA VAL A 15 9.52 -7.21 0.32
C VAL A 15 9.38 -6.63 1.73
N LEU A 16 9.67 -5.34 1.92
CA LEU A 16 9.51 -4.68 3.22
C LEU A 16 8.06 -4.64 3.68
N PHE A 17 7.13 -4.34 2.76
CA PHE A 17 5.70 -4.36 3.05
C PHE A 17 5.22 -5.73 3.53
N ARG A 18 5.67 -6.81 2.87
CA ARG A 18 5.31 -8.18 3.26
C ARG A 18 5.77 -8.56 4.66
N ARG A 19 6.80 -7.91 5.21
CA ARG A 19 7.27 -8.15 6.60
C ARG A 19 6.33 -7.55 7.65
N VAL A 20 5.58 -6.50 7.30
CA VAL A 20 4.82 -5.70 8.27
C VAL A 20 3.30 -5.81 8.11
N VAL A 21 2.84 -6.21 6.92
CA VAL A 21 1.43 -6.52 6.69
C VAL A 21 1.12 -7.82 7.43
N PRO A 22 0.10 -7.84 8.31
CA PRO A 22 -0.32 -9.10 8.88
C PRO A 22 -0.71 -10.03 7.74
N PRO A 23 -0.39 -11.34 7.81
CA PRO A 23 -0.93 -12.30 6.86
C PRO A 23 -2.43 -12.04 6.82
N THR A 24 -2.97 -11.78 5.63
CA THR A 24 -4.42 -11.66 5.51
C THR A 24 -4.94 -13.06 5.85
N GLU A 25 -5.35 -13.29 7.11
CA GLU A 25 -6.02 -14.51 7.53
C GLU A 25 -7.36 -14.56 6.80
N VAL A 26 -7.34 -15.11 5.60
CA VAL A 26 -8.55 -15.42 4.87
C VAL A 26 -8.93 -16.83 5.26
N LYS A 27 -9.53 -17.00 6.46
CA LYS A 27 -10.36 -18.19 6.70
C LYS A 27 -11.58 -18.08 5.79
N ARG A 28 -11.49 -18.67 4.60
CA ARG A 28 -12.65 -18.94 3.73
C ARG A 28 -12.96 -20.42 3.78
N PRO A 29 -14.13 -20.82 4.33
CA PRO A 29 -14.55 -22.22 4.36
C PRO A 29 -14.72 -22.85 2.96
N GLN A 30 -14.96 -22.05 1.93
CA GLN A 30 -15.21 -22.50 0.56
C GLN A 30 -14.15 -21.93 -0.38
N GLY A 31 -13.20 -22.77 -0.78
CA GLY A 31 -12.28 -22.51 -1.88
C GLY A 31 -13.06 -22.35 -3.18
N GLY A 32 -13.05 -21.16 -3.76
CA GLY A 32 -13.75 -20.90 -5.02
C GLY A 32 -14.24 -19.47 -5.12
N GLY A 33 -13.40 -18.56 -5.60
CA GLY A 33 -13.81 -17.20 -5.91
C GLY A 33 -12.64 -16.37 -6.42
N ARG A 34 -12.87 -15.65 -7.53
CA ARG A 34 -11.89 -14.86 -8.30
C ARG A 34 -10.85 -14.17 -7.39
N ARG A 35 -9.55 -14.34 -7.71
CA ARG A 35 -8.42 -13.77 -6.96
C ARG A 35 -8.76 -12.33 -6.55
N ARG A 36 -8.87 -12.08 -5.24
CA ARG A 36 -8.99 -10.68 -4.77
C ARG A 36 -7.78 -9.91 -5.31
N ALA A 37 -8.01 -8.63 -5.61
CA ALA A 37 -6.97 -7.61 -5.78
C ALA A 37 -5.68 -7.99 -5.05
N GLY A 38 -4.58 -8.17 -5.78
CA GLY A 38 -3.32 -8.48 -5.15
C GLY A 38 -2.92 -7.34 -4.21
N ASP A 39 -2.32 -7.71 -3.08
CA ASP A 39 -1.96 -6.74 -2.05
C ASP A 39 -0.94 -5.71 -2.57
N ARG A 40 -0.15 -6.06 -3.59
CA ARG A 40 0.77 -5.16 -4.28
C ARG A 40 0.03 -4.09 -5.08
N GLU A 41 -1.01 -4.48 -5.82
CA GLU A 41 -1.86 -3.57 -6.59
C GLU A 41 -2.66 -2.64 -5.68
N ALA A 42 -3.17 -3.16 -4.55
CA ALA A 42 -3.84 -2.34 -3.55
C ALA A 42 -2.87 -1.33 -2.92
N LEU A 43 -1.64 -1.75 -2.59
CA LEU A 43 -0.60 -0.87 -2.09
C LEU A 43 -0.23 0.21 -3.11
N ALA A 44 -0.01 -0.16 -4.38
CA ALA A 44 0.29 0.78 -5.46
C ALA A 44 -0.82 1.82 -5.64
N ALA A 45 -2.08 1.38 -5.63
CA ALA A 45 -3.23 2.28 -5.72
C ALA A 45 -3.31 3.24 -4.53
N ILE A 46 -3.03 2.77 -3.31
CA ILE A 46 -3.01 3.62 -2.10
C ILE A 46 -1.91 4.67 -2.21
N ILE A 47 -0.71 4.25 -2.61
CA ILE A 47 0.43 5.15 -2.80
C ILE A 47 0.07 6.20 -3.86
N PHE A 48 -0.47 5.79 -5.00
CA PHE A 48 -0.89 6.72 -6.05
C PHE A 48 -1.86 7.79 -5.53
N VAL A 49 -2.90 7.37 -4.81
CA VAL A 49 -3.92 8.30 -4.29
C VAL A 49 -3.31 9.22 -3.23
N ALA A 50 -2.35 8.74 -2.44
CA ALA A 50 -1.65 9.55 -1.44
C ALA A 50 -0.68 10.57 -2.05
N THR A 51 0.11 10.17 -3.05
CA THR A 51 1.13 11.03 -3.67
C THR A 51 0.56 12.02 -4.69
N SER A 52 -0.47 11.61 -5.44
CA SER A 52 -1.15 12.50 -6.40
C SER A 52 -2.14 13.46 -5.74
N GLY A 53 -2.53 13.21 -4.49
CA GLY A 53 -3.55 14.00 -3.80
C GLY A 53 -4.97 13.81 -4.33
N CYS A 54 -5.19 12.93 -5.32
CA CYS A 54 -6.52 12.72 -5.88
C CYS A 54 -7.48 12.07 -4.87
N THR A 55 -8.79 12.15 -5.18
CA THR A 55 -9.79 11.44 -4.37
C THR A 55 -9.81 9.96 -4.71
N TRP A 56 -10.28 9.11 -3.78
CA TRP A 56 -10.43 7.67 -4.03
C TRP A 56 -11.26 7.38 -5.29
N ARG A 57 -12.31 8.18 -5.55
CA ARG A 57 -13.21 8.02 -6.72
C ARG A 57 -12.50 8.29 -8.05
N GLN A 58 -11.38 9.01 -8.04
CA GLN A 58 -10.56 9.32 -9.20
C GLN A 58 -9.44 8.29 -9.42
N LEU A 59 -9.38 7.22 -8.64
CA LEU A 59 -8.40 6.16 -8.82
C LEU A 59 -8.52 5.56 -10.23
N PRO A 60 -7.43 5.54 -11.02
CA PRO A 60 -7.43 4.91 -12.34
C PRO A 60 -7.75 3.42 -12.28
N PRO A 61 -8.52 2.87 -13.24
CA PRO A 61 -8.84 1.44 -13.28
C PRO A 61 -7.62 0.56 -13.61
N THR A 62 -6.51 1.15 -14.06
CA THR A 62 -5.27 0.47 -14.47
C THR A 62 -4.60 -0.33 -13.36
N PHE A 63 -4.88 -0.01 -12.10
CA PHE A 63 -4.36 -0.77 -10.96
C PHE A 63 -4.99 -2.15 -10.82
N GLY A 64 -6.21 -2.35 -11.35
CA GLY A 64 -7.00 -3.58 -11.21
C GLY A 64 -8.11 -3.49 -10.15
N PRO A 65 -7.82 -3.19 -8.87
CA PRO A 65 -8.83 -3.07 -7.84
C PRO A 65 -9.66 -1.79 -7.98
N ALA A 66 -10.98 -1.91 -7.87
CA ALA A 66 -11.87 -0.75 -7.76
C ALA A 66 -11.62 0.04 -6.47
N TRP A 67 -11.85 1.36 -6.51
CA TRP A 67 -11.60 2.27 -5.38
C TRP A 67 -12.19 1.83 -4.02
N PRO A 68 -13.40 1.22 -3.92
CA PRO A 68 -13.93 0.81 -2.63
C PRO A 68 -13.10 -0.33 -2.00
N THR A 69 -12.54 -1.20 -2.85
CA THR A 69 -11.66 -2.29 -2.41
C THR A 69 -10.34 -1.76 -1.88
N VAL A 70 -9.77 -0.77 -2.57
CA VAL A 70 -8.54 -0.09 -2.15
C VAL A 70 -8.76 0.64 -0.82
N TYR A 71 -9.85 1.39 -0.68
CA TYR A 71 -10.17 2.09 0.56
C TYR A 71 -10.38 1.13 1.74
N ARG A 72 -11.09 0.01 1.55
CA ARG A 72 -11.24 -0.99 2.62
C ARG A 72 -9.89 -1.58 3.05
N ARG A 73 -8.98 -1.83 2.10
CA ARG A 73 -7.61 -2.28 2.41
C ARG A 73 -6.84 -1.22 3.18
N PHE A 74 -6.88 0.04 2.73
CA PHE A 74 -6.28 1.16 3.45
C PHE A 74 -6.79 1.25 4.88
N ALA A 75 -8.12 1.22 5.09
CA ALA A 75 -8.72 1.29 6.42
C ALA A 75 -8.30 0.10 7.30
N GLN A 76 -8.27 -1.12 6.76
CA GLN A 76 -7.81 -2.31 7.48
C GLN A 76 -6.36 -2.15 7.92
N TRP A 77 -5.47 -1.83 6.98
CA TRP A 77 -4.03 -1.67 7.25
C TRP A 77 -3.74 -0.51 8.20
N SER A 78 -4.54 0.57 8.16
CA SER A 78 -4.47 1.65 9.13
C SER A 78 -4.82 1.18 10.55
N ARG A 79 -5.92 0.42 10.71
CA ARG A 79 -6.29 -0.16 12.02
C ARG A 79 -5.21 -1.11 12.54
N ASP A 80 -4.64 -1.91 11.66
CA ASP A 80 -3.59 -2.89 11.99
C ASP A 80 -2.21 -2.23 12.19
N ARG A 81 -2.11 -0.90 12.10
CA ARG A 81 -0.87 -0.11 12.21
C ARG A 81 0.22 -0.50 11.20
N VAL A 82 -0.17 -1.02 10.04
CA VAL A 82 0.77 -1.43 8.97
C VAL A 82 1.60 -0.26 8.49
N TRP A 83 1.01 0.93 8.29
CA TRP A 83 1.74 2.10 7.81
C TRP A 83 2.84 2.55 8.78
N ALA A 84 2.56 2.56 10.08
CA ALA A 84 3.54 2.91 11.10
C ALA A 84 4.70 1.90 11.15
N ARG A 85 4.39 0.60 11.02
CA ARG A 85 5.43 -0.45 10.94
C ARG A 85 6.24 -0.35 9.64
N LEU A 86 5.57 -0.09 8.51
CA LEU A 86 6.19 0.07 7.21
C LEU A 86 7.17 1.25 7.22
N TYR A 87 6.75 2.39 7.76
CA TYR A 87 7.59 3.58 7.87
C TYR A 87 8.88 3.29 8.65
N ARG A 88 8.80 2.54 9.77
CA ARG A 88 9.98 2.14 10.55
C ARG A 88 10.93 1.25 9.76
N VAL A 89 10.44 0.16 9.15
CA VAL A 89 11.32 -0.75 8.40
C VAL A 89 11.93 -0.08 7.17
N VAL A 90 11.20 0.84 6.53
CA VAL A 90 11.72 1.64 5.42
C VAL A 90 12.81 2.60 5.91
N LEU A 91 12.64 3.26 7.06
CA LEU A 91 13.69 4.10 7.64
C LEU A 91 14.92 3.29 8.05
N ASP A 92 14.73 2.14 8.68
CA ASP A 92 15.83 1.29 9.16
C ASP A 92 16.68 0.74 8.01
N GLU A 93 16.03 0.30 6.92
CA GLU A 93 16.71 -0.30 5.76
C GLU A 93 17.25 0.74 4.76
N LEU A 94 16.58 1.89 4.60
CA LEU A 94 17.03 2.97 3.71
C LEU A 94 18.00 3.95 4.36
N GLY A 95 17.92 4.14 5.68
CA GLY A 95 18.91 4.91 6.45
C GLY A 95 20.32 4.32 6.36
N ALA A 96 20.43 3.01 6.11
CA ALA A 96 21.70 2.33 5.93
C ALA A 96 22.26 2.41 4.49
N ARG A 97 21.44 2.78 3.48
CA ARG A 97 21.81 2.66 2.06
C ARG A 97 21.84 3.98 1.28
N GLY A 98 21.34 5.09 1.83
CA GLY A 98 21.40 6.41 1.18
C GLY A 98 20.61 6.53 -0.13
N GLU A 99 19.87 5.50 -0.51
CA GLU A 99 19.07 5.44 -1.73
C GLU A 99 17.59 5.37 -1.37
N LEU A 100 16.74 6.01 -2.19
CA LEU A 100 15.28 6.00 -2.20
C LEU A 100 14.55 7.11 -1.41
N ASP A 101 14.68 8.33 -1.93
CA ASP A 101 13.85 9.49 -1.56
C ASP A 101 12.37 9.29 -1.93
N TRP A 102 12.10 8.65 -3.08
CA TRP A 102 10.74 8.47 -3.60
C TRP A 102 9.88 7.55 -2.73
N SER A 103 10.37 6.36 -2.37
CA SER A 103 9.62 5.43 -1.52
C SER A 103 9.35 6.03 -0.13
N ARG A 104 10.31 6.78 0.42
CA ARG A 104 10.13 7.50 1.69
C ARG A 104 9.05 8.57 1.59
N CYS A 105 9.09 9.42 0.56
CA CYS A 105 8.07 10.43 0.30
C CYS A 105 6.67 9.82 0.12
N ALA A 106 6.59 8.70 -0.60
CA ALA A 106 5.34 7.95 -0.81
C ALA A 106 4.77 7.40 0.50
N ILE A 107 5.59 6.73 1.32
CA ILE A 107 5.13 6.18 2.61
C ILE A 107 4.79 7.28 3.61
N ASP A 108 5.50 8.40 3.60
CA ASP A 108 5.18 9.56 4.43
C ASP A 108 3.79 10.12 4.08
N SER A 109 3.53 10.32 2.78
CA SER A 109 2.23 10.78 2.26
C SER A 109 1.08 9.85 2.68
N VAL A 110 1.29 8.54 2.60
CA VAL A 110 0.31 7.54 3.05
C VAL A 110 0.11 7.60 4.56
N SER A 111 1.19 7.75 5.33
CA SER A 111 1.16 7.78 6.80
C SER A 111 0.44 9.03 7.32
N VAL A 112 0.72 10.20 6.74
CA VAL A 112 0.00 11.46 7.03
C VAL A 112 -1.49 11.30 6.74
N ARG A 113 -1.84 10.70 5.60
CA ARG A 113 -3.24 10.44 5.26
C ARG A 113 -3.90 9.42 6.19
N ALA A 114 -3.17 8.41 6.63
CA ALA A 114 -3.66 7.42 7.60
C ALA A 114 -3.92 8.05 8.97
N ALA A 115 -3.08 8.99 9.40
CA ALA A 115 -3.27 9.74 10.64
C ALA A 115 -4.50 10.66 10.59
N LYS A 116 -4.81 11.25 9.42
CA LYS A 116 -5.95 12.18 9.24
C LYS A 116 -7.32 11.50 9.09
N GLY A 117 -7.37 10.19 8.84
CA GLY A 117 -8.61 9.45 8.55
C GLY A 117 -9.52 9.13 9.74
N GLY A 118 -9.27 9.73 10.91
CA GLY A 118 -10.05 9.54 12.13
C GLY A 118 -10.74 10.83 12.58
N HIS A 119 -11.71 11.32 11.80
CA HIS A 119 -12.67 12.34 12.21
C HIS A 119 -14.02 12.07 11.56
#